data_AF-A0A3D3X597-F1
#
_entry.id   AF-A0A3D3X597-F1
#
_cell.length_a   1.000
_cell.length_b   1.000
_cell.length_c   1.000
_cell.angle_alpha   90.00
_cell.angle_beta   90.00
_cell.angle_gamma   90.00
#
_symmetry.space_group_name_H-M   'P 1'
#
loop_
_entity.id
_entity.type
_entity.pdbx_description
1 polymer ?
#
loop_
_entity_poly.entity_id
_entity_poly.type
_entity_poly.pdbx_seq_one_letter_code
_entity_poly.pdbx_strand_id
1 'polypeptide(L)' 'LLYGKTGDSLLDSWIFSGNVPVIRDVYVGGREVVSEGSHVEEDRIEEAFLQTMKRILC' A
#
# COMPACT_ATOMS: atom_id res chain seq x y z
N LEU A 1 7.42 17.01 4.20
CA LEU A 1 8.72 16.29 4.29
C LEU A 1 9.47 16.20 2.94
N LEU A 2 8.79 16.26 1.79
CA LEU A 2 9.44 16.10 0.47
C LEU A 2 9.59 17.40 -0.36
N TYR A 3 9.00 18.52 0.06
CA TYR A 3 9.03 19.78 -0.69
C TYR A 3 10.48 20.29 -0.88
N GLY A 4 10.84 20.65 -2.11
CA GLY A 4 12.15 21.20 -2.48
C GLY A 4 13.28 20.17 -2.64
N LYS A 5 13.03 18.88 -2.42
CA LYS A 5 14.00 17.81 -2.68
C LYS A 5 13.93 17.37 -4.14
N THR A 6 15.10 17.10 -4.72
CA THR A 6 15.24 16.69 -6.12
C THR A 6 16.22 15.53 -6.24
N GLY A 7 16.16 14.80 -7.36
CA GLY A 7 17.03 13.65 -7.63
C GLY A 7 16.97 12.61 -6.51
N ASP A 8 18.13 12.04 -6.18
CA ASP A 8 18.25 10.96 -5.20
C ASP A 8 17.80 11.37 -3.80
N SER A 9 17.94 12.65 -3.43
CA SER A 9 17.49 13.14 -2.11
C SER A 9 15.97 13.00 -1.91
N LEU A 10 15.19 13.01 -2.99
CA LEU A 10 13.75 12.77 -2.94
C LEU A 10 13.46 11.29 -2.61
N LEU A 11 14.15 10.36 -3.28
CA LEU A 11 14.01 8.92 -3.06
C LEU A 11 14.49 8.53 -1.65
N ASP A 12 15.64 9.05 -1.22
CA ASP A 12 16.15 8.82 0.12
C ASP A 12 15.16 9.25 1.19
N SER A 13 14.50 10.39 0.98
CA SER A 13 13.52 10.91 1.95
C SER A 13 12.21 10.14 1.92
N TRP A 14 11.81 9.61 0.76
CA TRP A 14 10.69 8.69 0.69
C TRP A 14 10.97 7.39 1.44
N ILE A 15 12.12 6.75 1.18
CA ILE A 15 12.48 5.45 1.75
C ILE A 15 12.71 5.56 3.27
N PHE A 16 13.43 6.58 3.72
CA PHE A 16 13.92 6.65 5.10
C PHE A 16 13.16 7.61 6.01
N SER A 17 12.24 8.44 5.49
CA SER A 17 11.50 9.43 6.30
C SER A 17 9.98 9.30 6.22
N GLY A 18 9.46 8.28 5.53
CA GLY A 18 8.02 8.03 5.41
C GLY A 18 7.44 7.29 6.62
N ASN A 19 6.71 7.99 7.49
CA ASN A 19 5.85 7.37 8.51
C ASN A 19 4.38 7.26 8.04
N VAL A 20 4.12 7.63 6.79
CA VAL A 20 2.79 7.64 6.15
C VAL A 20 2.92 6.94 4.79
N PRO A 21 1.99 6.06 4.41
CA PRO A 21 1.98 5.48 3.06
C PRO A 21 1.82 6.60 2.03
N VAL A 22 2.81 6.76 1.15
CA VAL A 22 2.81 7.74 0.06
C VAL A 22 2.55 7.12 -1.30
N ILE A 23 2.40 5.79 -1.35
CA ILE A 23 2.02 5.07 -2.58
C ILE A 23 0.50 5.14 -2.71
N ARG A 24 0.05 5.69 -3.82
CA ARG A 24 -1.37 5.90 -4.13
C ARG A 24 -1.88 4.87 -5.13
N ASP A 25 -1.17 4.68 -6.23
CA ASP A 25 -1.61 3.85 -7.34
C ASP A 25 -0.52 2.83 -7.71
N VAL A 26 -0.88 1.56 -7.92
CA VAL A 26 0.07 0.47 -8.22
C VAL A 26 -0.44 -0.36 -9.40
N TYR A 27 0.44 -0.66 -10.35
CA TYR A 27 0.13 -1.43 -11.55
C TYR A 27 1.00 -2.69 -11.66
N VAL A 28 0.39 -3.83 -11.96
CA VAL A 28 1.06 -5.12 -12.18
C VAL A 28 0.61 -5.70 -13.52
N GLY A 29 1.54 -5.96 -14.44
CA GLY A 29 1.22 -6.49 -15.77
C GLY A 29 0.26 -5.61 -16.58
N GLY A 30 0.30 -4.29 -16.35
CA GLY A 30 -0.60 -3.32 -16.99
C GLY A 30 -1.99 -3.18 -16.36
N ARG A 31 -2.26 -3.87 -15.24
CA ARG A 31 -3.53 -3.75 -14.49
C ARG A 31 -3.29 -2.95 -13.23
N GLU A 32 -4.16 -1.98 -12.94
CA GLU A 32 -4.16 -1.28 -11.65
C GLU A 32 -4.67 -2.23 -10.55
N VAL A 33 -3.87 -2.40 -9.51
CA VAL A 33 -4.16 -3.30 -8.38
C VAL A 33 -4.34 -2.52 -7.07
N VAL A 34 -3.80 -1.30 -6.98
CA VAL A 34 -4.06 -0.35 -5.91
C VAL A 34 -4.48 0.96 -6.54
N SER A 35 -5.56 1.55 -6.03
CA SER A 35 -6.07 2.85 -6.44
C SER A 35 -6.40 3.68 -5.20
N GLU A 36 -5.96 4.94 -5.17
CA GLU A 36 -6.12 5.83 -3.99
C GLU A 36 -5.60 5.22 -2.66
N GLY A 37 -4.61 4.33 -2.72
CA GLY A 37 -4.00 3.68 -1.56
C GLY A 37 -4.71 2.42 -1.07
N SER A 38 -5.79 1.97 -1.73
CA SER A 38 -6.52 0.74 -1.38
C SER A 38 -6.41 -0.32 -2.48
N HIS A 39 -6.24 -1.59 -2.09
CA HIS A 39 -6.17 -2.69 -3.04
C HIS A 39 -7.56 -3.02 -3.58
N VAL A 40 -7.70 -3.30 -4.88
CA VAL A 40 -9.00 -3.52 -5.54
C VAL A 40 -9.80 -4.71 -4.99
N GLU A 41 -9.15 -5.63 -4.28
CA GLU A 41 -9.76 -6.78 -3.61
C GLU A 41 -9.67 -6.73 -2.07
N GLU A 42 -9.33 -5.58 -1.47
CA GLU A 42 -9.07 -5.44 -0.03
C GLU A 42 -10.20 -6.00 0.85
N ASP A 43 -11.44 -5.58 0.63
CA ASP A 43 -12.62 -6.03 1.38
C ASP A 43 -12.80 -7.56 1.34
N ARG A 44 -12.65 -8.14 0.14
CA ARG A 44 -12.80 -9.59 -0.08
C ARG A 44 -11.69 -10.37 0.65
N ILE A 45 -10.47 -9.86 0.61
CA ILE A 45 -9.32 -10.47 1.29
C ILE A 45 -9.50 -10.38 2.81
N GLU A 46 -9.94 -9.23 3.32
CA GLU A 46 -10.20 -9.02 4.75
C GLU A 46 -11.27 -10.00 5.25
N GLU A 47 -12.40 -10.14 4.54
CA GLU A 47 -13.44 -11.09 4.92
C GLU A 47 -12.91 -12.53 4.95
N ALA A 48 -12.20 -12.95 3.89
CA ALA A 48 -11.61 -14.29 3.80
C ALA A 48 -10.60 -14.56 4.94
N PHE A 49 -9.81 -13.53 5.29
CA PHE A 49 -8.88 -13.59 6.41
C PHE A 49 -9.63 -13.76 7.74
N LEU A 50 -10.63 -12.93 8.02
CA LEU A 50 -11.41 -13.00 9.25
C LEU A 50 -12.14 -14.35 9.42
N GLN A 51 -12.72 -14.89 8.34
CA GLN A 51 -13.34 -16.22 8.37
C GLN A 51 -12.33 -17.32 8.68
N THR A 52 -11.14 -17.23 8.09
CA THR A 52 -10.06 -18.19 8.35
C THR A 52 -9.59 -18.11 9.79
N MET A 53 -9.38 -16.90 10.31
CA MET A 53 -8.98 -16.67 11.70
C MET A 53 -10.02 -17.20 12.68
N LYS A 54 -11.31 -16.94 12.41
CA LYS A 54 -12.41 -17.48 13.22
C LYS A 54 -12.41 -19.00 13.28
N ARG A 55 -12.12 -19.68 12.15
CA ARG A 55 -12.04 -21.15 12.11
C ARG A 55 -10.86 -21.74 12.90
N ILE A 56 -9.76 -21.00 12.99
CA ILE A 56 -8.52 -21.50 13.62
C ILE A 56 -8.48 -21.17 15.12
N LEU A 57 -9.04 -20.02 15.51
CA LEU A 57 -8.96 -19.49 16.88
C LEU A 57 -10.20 -19.79 17.74
N CYS A 58 -11.32 -20.20 17.14
CA CYS A 58 -12.53 -20.63 17.86
C CYS A 58 -12.73 -22.14 17.69
#